data_AF-A0A8J8JQ39-F1
#
_entry.id   AF-A0A8J8JQ39-F1
#
_cell.length_a   1.000
_cell.length_b   1.000
_cell.length_c   1.000
_cell.angle_alpha   90.00
_cell.angle_beta   90.00
_cell.angle_gamma   90.00
#
_symmetry.space_group_name_H-M   'P 1'
#
loop_
_entity.id
_entity.type
_entity.pdbx_description
1 polymer ?
#
loop_
_entity_poly.entity_id
_entity_poly.type
_entity_poly.pdbx_seq_one_letter_code
_entity_poly.pdbx_strand_id
1 'polypeptide(L)' 'MPLRDHEDDLLIAVALTRLLVDFEEADPELAEQAWQLAADRLLEYDLELSEAVRELLL' A
#
# COMPACT_ATOMS: atom_id res chain seq x y z
N MET A 1 -9.07 -10.03 -15.97
CA MET A 1 -10.37 -9.99 -15.25
C MET A 1 -10.17 -8.91 -14.20
N PRO A 2 -10.63 -7.67 -14.43
CA PRO A 2 -10.00 -6.46 -13.90
C PRO A 2 -10.33 -6.12 -12.43
N LEU A 3 -11.28 -6.81 -11.80
CA LEU A 3 -11.67 -6.52 -10.41
C LEU A 3 -10.67 -7.01 -9.36
N ARG A 4 -9.83 -8.02 -9.69
CA ARG A 4 -8.82 -8.54 -8.77
C ARG A 4 -7.59 -7.63 -8.68
N ASP A 5 -7.28 -6.90 -9.76
CA ASP A 5 -6.08 -6.07 -9.84
C ASP A 5 -6.18 -4.87 -8.86
N HIS A 6 -7.36 -4.23 -8.77
CA HIS A 6 -7.64 -3.15 -7.80
C HIS A 6 -7.48 -3.60 -6.34
N GLU A 7 -8.15 -4.69 -5.98
CA GLU A 7 -8.16 -5.19 -4.59
C GLU A 7 -6.76 -5.66 -4.16
N ASP A 8 -6.02 -6.30 -5.07
CA ASP A 8 -4.64 -6.73 -4.85
C ASP A 8 -3.70 -5.53 -4.67
N ASP A 9 -3.84 -4.47 -5.47
CA ASP A 9 -3.04 -3.24 -5.34
C ASP A 9 -3.28 -2.52 -4.01
N LEU A 10 -4.54 -2.44 -3.55
CA LEU A 10 -4.86 -1.88 -2.24
C LEU A 10 -4.30 -2.73 -1.10
N LEU A 11 -4.37 -4.05 -1.22
CA LEU A 11 -3.76 -4.98 -0.27
C LEU A 11 -2.25 -4.79 -0.17
N ILE A 12 -1.57 -4.63 -1.31
CA ILE A 12 -0.12 -4.34 -1.36
C ILE A 12 0.18 -3.03 -0.65
N ALA A 13 -0.54 -1.96 -0.96
CA ALA A 13 -0.33 -0.65 -0.34
C ALA A 13 -0.50 -0.69 1.19
N VAL A 14 -1.57 -1.33 1.67
CA VAL A 14 -1.85 -1.45 3.11
C VAL A 14 -0.81 -2.32 3.81
N ALA A 15 -0.43 -3.45 3.21
CA ALA A 15 0.54 -4.37 3.78
C ALA A 15 1.93 -3.73 3.90
N LEU A 16 2.40 -3.06 2.85
CA LEU A 16 3.70 -2.38 2.85
C LEU A 16 3.72 -1.24 3.87
N THR A 17 2.69 -0.40 3.88
CA THR A 17 2.58 0.69 4.86
C THR A 17 2.66 0.18 6.29
N ARG A 18 1.95 -0.91 6.59
CA ARG A 18 1.96 -1.50 7.94
C ARG A 18 3.28 -2.17 8.28
N LEU A 19 3.89 -2.87 7.32
CA LEU A 19 5.19 -3.51 7.50
C LEU A 19 6.30 -2.48 7.73
N LEU A 20 6.24 -1.35 7.04
CA LEU A 20 7.28 -0.33 7.12
C LEU A 20 7.29 0.41 8.45
N VAL A 21 6.13 0.60 9.09
CA VAL A 21 6.05 1.10 10.48
C VAL A 21 6.88 0.23 11.43
N ASP A 22 6.97 -1.08 11.17
CA ASP A 22 7.66 -2.03 12.04
C ASP A 22 9.14 -2.27 11.66
N PHE A 23 9.56 -1.93 10.42
CA PHE A 23 10.86 -2.35 9.86
C PHE A 23 11.68 -1.25 9.17
N GLU A 24 11.29 0.03 9.28
CA GLU A 24 11.95 1.15 8.61
C GLU A 24 13.47 1.24 8.87
N GLU A 25 13.91 0.90 10.09
CA GLU A 25 15.34 0.99 10.48
C GLU A 25 16.19 -0.20 10.00
N ALA A 26 15.58 -1.30 9.57
CA ALA A 26 16.30 -2.54 9.23
C ALA A 26 16.98 -2.45 7.85
N ASP A 27 16.33 -1.81 6.89
CA ASP A 27 16.86 -1.52 5.56
C ASP A 27 16.19 -0.25 5.01
N PRO A 28 16.82 0.93 5.19
CA PRO A 28 16.23 2.21 4.81
C PRO A 28 15.98 2.36 3.31
N GLU A 29 16.82 1.73 2.48
CA GLU A 29 16.71 1.82 1.03
C GLU A 29 15.54 0.97 0.51
N LEU A 30 15.39 -0.25 1.06
CA LEU A 30 14.20 -1.06 0.82
C LEU A 30 12.94 -0.39 1.37
N ALA A 31 13.04 0.28 2.51
CA ALA A 31 11.91 0.97 3.12
C ALA A 31 11.41 2.13 2.25
N GLU A 32 12.31 2.94 1.71
CA GLU A 32 11.97 4.01 0.78
C GLU A 32 11.28 3.48 -0.49
N GLN A 33 11.81 2.41 -1.09
CA GLN A 33 11.22 1.81 -2.28
C GLN A 33 9.83 1.24 -2.02
N ALA A 34 9.63 0.60 -0.86
CA ALA A 34 8.35 0.06 -0.47
C ALA A 34 7.31 1.16 -0.17
N TRP A 35 7.74 2.27 0.42
CA TRP A 35 6.88 3.46 0.60
C TRP A 35 6.45 4.07 -0.72
N GLN A 36 7.38 4.21 -1.67
CA GLN A 36 7.07 4.70 -3.02
C GLN A 36 6.07 3.78 -3.71
N LEU A 37 6.27 2.47 -3.65
CA LEU A 37 5.34 1.51 -4.24
C LEU A 37 3.95 1.59 -3.61
N ALA A 38 3.85 1.69 -2.29
CA ALA A 38 2.57 1.85 -1.60
C ALA A 38 1.87 3.17 -2.01
N ALA A 39 2.62 4.26 -2.10
CA ALA A 39 2.10 5.55 -2.53
C ALA A 39 1.62 5.51 -3.99
N ASP A 40 2.38 4.88 -4.89
CA ASP A 40 2.02 4.73 -6.30
C ASP A 40 0.70 3.97 -6.46
N ARG A 41 0.49 2.89 -5.70
CA ARG A 41 -0.77 2.13 -5.69
C ARG A 41 -1.96 2.95 -5.20
N LEU A 42 -1.76 3.75 -4.16
CA LEU A 42 -2.82 4.61 -3.61
C LEU A 42 -3.17 5.76 -4.57
N LEU A 43 -2.16 6.36 -5.21
CA LEU A 43 -2.33 7.44 -6.18
C LEU A 43 -3.03 6.98 -7.46
N GLU A 44 -2.83 5.74 -7.89
CA GLU A 44 -3.52 5.18 -9.05
C GLU A 44 -5.06 5.25 -8.93
N TYR A 45 -5.56 5.12 -7.71
CA TYR A 45 -6.98 5.12 -7.39
C TYR A 45 -7.47 6.38 -6.67
N ASP A 46 -6.59 7.38 -6.48
CA ASP A 46 -6.86 8.63 -5.75
C ASP A 46 -7.39 8.39 -4.33
N LEU A 47 -6.77 7.42 -3.62
CA LEU A 47 -7.18 7.03 -2.27
C LEU A 47 -6.14 7.42 -1.23
N GLU A 48 -6.59 7.86 -0.07
CA GLU A 48 -5.78 7.80 1.13
C GLU A 48 -5.72 6.37 1.69
N LEU A 49 -4.68 6.05 2.46
CA LEU A 49 -4.54 4.74 3.12
C LEU A 49 -5.79 4.36 3.94
N SER A 50 -6.40 5.34 4.61
CA SER A 50 -7.59 5.10 5.44
C SER A 50 -8.82 4.73 4.61
N GLU A 51 -8.89 5.21 3.38
CA GLU A 51 -9.95 4.92 2.42
C GLU A 51 -9.73 3.55 1.78
N ALA A 52 -8.49 3.23 1.40
CA ALA A 52 -8.11 1.89 0.92
C ALA A 52 -8.45 0.79 1.94
N VAL A 53 -8.17 1.01 3.23
CA VAL A 53 -8.57 0.08 4.30
C VAL A 53 -10.09 -0.06 4.39
N ARG A 54 -10.83 1.03 4.21
CA ARG A 54 -12.30 1.00 4.23
C ARG A 54 -12.85 0.22 3.05
N GLU A 55 -12.29 0.40 1.86
CA GLU A 55 -12.71 -0.33 0.65
C GLU A 55 -12.48 -1.83 0.80
N LEU A 56 -11.35 -2.26 1.36
CA LEU A 56 -11.05 -3.69 1.60
C LEU A 56 -11.96 -4.35 2.66
N LEU A 57 -12.73 -3.58 3.42
CA LEU A 57 -13.60 -4.07 4.49
C LEU A 57 -15.10 -4.04 4.13
N LEU A 58 -15.45 -3.54 2.95
CA LEU A 58 -16.83 -3.40 2.45
C LEU A 58 -17.16 -4.46 1.40
#